data_AF-A0A838UKJ0-F1
#
_entry.id   AF-A0A838UKJ0-F1
#
_cell.length_a   1.000
_cell.length_b   1.000
_cell.length_c   1.000
_cell.angle_alpha   90.00
_cell.angle_beta   90.00
_cell.angle_gamma   90.00
#
_symmetry.space_group_name_H-M   'P 1'
#
loop_
_entity.id
_entity.type
_entity.pdbx_description
1 polymer ?
#
loop_
_entity_poly.entity_id
_entity_poly.type
_entity_poly.pdbx_seq_one_letter_code
_entity_poly.pdbx_strand_id
1 'polypeptide(L)'
;MTAPRAEDTRPGERAGDRKIAFEVGGHRCALAIPPPGDPGVGTVFLLGLPKAGSTLLARLMTPVVRSAGLTYVAVQDALHGLGVPPGDYPAEVNRAFQPNGYAFGGFRSLPGALALPPYACDRTVLLVRDPRDMLTSLYFSLALSHAPPGGGAGGA
;
A
#
# COMPACT_ATOMS: atom_id res chain seq x y z
N MET A 1 4.02 35.23 -29.57
CA MET A 1 4.15 33.76 -29.62
C MET A 1 4.26 33.29 -28.18
N THR A 2 3.12 32.98 -27.58
CA THR A 2 3.00 32.74 -26.13
C THR A 2 3.24 31.26 -25.87
N ALA A 3 4.32 30.93 -25.16
CA ALA A 3 4.60 29.55 -24.76
C ALA A 3 3.47 29.02 -23.86
N PRO A 4 3.01 27.77 -24.03
CA PRO A 4 2.00 27.20 -23.15
C PRO A 4 2.59 26.97 -21.76
N ARG A 5 1.81 27.33 -20.74
CA ARG A 5 2.11 27.11 -19.32
C ARG A 5 2.22 25.61 -19.04
N ALA A 6 3.25 25.23 -18.29
CA ALA A 6 3.44 23.90 -17.76
C ALA A 6 2.19 23.46 -16.98
N GLU A 7 1.65 22.30 -17.34
CA GLU A 7 0.58 21.61 -16.62
C GLU A 7 1.04 21.31 -15.19
N ASP A 8 0.21 21.75 -14.25
CA ASP A 8 0.26 21.46 -12.83
C ASP A 8 0.10 19.96 -12.60
N THR A 9 1.22 19.24 -12.70
CA THR A 9 1.27 17.79 -12.47
C THR A 9 1.32 17.57 -10.96
N ARG A 10 0.19 17.13 -10.40
CA ARG A 10 0.09 16.79 -8.97
C ARG A 10 1.17 15.77 -8.59
N PRO A 11 1.81 15.89 -7.41
CA PRO A 11 2.88 14.98 -7.00
C PRO A 11 2.35 13.54 -6.94
N GLY A 12 2.78 12.71 -7.89
CA GLY A 12 2.42 11.29 -7.99
C GLY A 12 1.91 10.84 -9.36
N GLU A 13 1.61 11.74 -10.30
CA GLU A 13 1.09 11.38 -11.61
C GLU A 13 2.22 11.15 -12.62
N ARG A 14 2.47 9.88 -13.00
CA ARG A 14 3.44 9.54 -14.05
C ARG A 14 2.71 9.15 -15.34
N ALA A 15 3.28 9.50 -16.48
CA ALA A 15 2.76 9.08 -17.78
C ALA A 15 2.72 7.54 -17.86
N GLY A 16 1.55 6.96 -18.12
CA GLY A 16 1.34 5.52 -18.23
C GLY A 16 0.69 4.84 -17.01
N ASP A 17 0.40 5.59 -15.93
CA ASP A 17 -0.28 5.03 -14.76
C ASP A 17 -1.73 4.61 -15.08
N ARG A 18 -2.08 3.37 -14.73
CA ARG A 18 -3.46 2.87 -14.81
C ARG A 18 -4.24 3.34 -13.58
N LYS A 19 -5.42 3.92 -13.79
CA LYS A 19 -6.28 4.41 -12.70
C LYS A 19 -7.41 3.43 -12.39
N ILE A 20 -7.54 3.04 -11.12
CA ILE A 20 -8.65 2.25 -10.60
C ILE A 20 -9.58 3.18 -9.82
N ALA A 21 -10.74 3.50 -10.39
CA ALA A 21 -11.71 4.39 -9.76
C ALA A 21 -12.65 3.64 -8.80
N PHE A 22 -13.03 4.29 -7.71
CA PHE A 22 -13.97 3.80 -6.69
C PHE A 22 -14.55 4.98 -5.90
N GLU A 23 -15.54 4.71 -5.04
CA GLU A 23 -16.16 5.72 -4.17
C GLU A 23 -15.88 5.43 -2.70
N VAL A 24 -15.57 6.48 -1.92
CA VAL A 24 -15.38 6.41 -0.47
C VAL A 24 -16.09 7.59 0.17
N GLY A 25 -17.06 7.33 1.06
CA GLY A 25 -17.80 8.37 1.76
C GLY A 25 -18.54 9.35 0.85
N GLY A 26 -18.99 8.91 -0.34
CA GLY A 26 -19.64 9.76 -1.35
C GLY A 26 -18.68 10.58 -2.22
N HIS A 27 -17.37 10.40 -2.05
CA HIS A 27 -16.35 11.02 -2.89
C HIS A 27 -15.74 10.01 -3.87
N ARG A 28 -15.57 10.42 -5.12
CA ARG A 28 -14.92 9.60 -6.14
C ARG A 28 -13.40 9.71 -6.01
N CYS A 29 -12.76 8.58 -5.77
CA CYS A 29 -11.31 8.45 -5.65
C CYS A 29 -10.76 7.59 -6.79
N ALA A 30 -9.45 7.69 -7.05
CA ALA A 30 -8.77 6.85 -8.02
C ALA A 30 -7.39 6.44 -7.53
N LEU A 31 -7.15 5.13 -7.44
CA LEU A 31 -5.84 4.56 -7.16
C LEU A 31 -5.02 4.51 -8.45
N ALA A 32 -3.90 5.24 -8.46
CA ALA A 32 -2.91 5.17 -9.54
C ALA A 32 -2.02 3.94 -9.36
N ILE A 33 -1.95 3.12 -10.41
CA ILE A 33 -1.09 1.94 -10.49
C ILE A 33 -0.01 2.22 -11.53
N PRO A 34 1.26 2.26 -11.14
CA PRO A 34 2.35 2.48 -12.09
C PRO A 34 2.44 1.34 -13.13
N PRO A 35 3.12 1.57 -14.28
CA PRO A 35 3.37 0.51 -15.25
C PRO A 35 4.04 -0.72 -14.62
N PRO A 36 3.77 -1.93 -15.16
CA PRO A 36 4.44 -3.14 -14.70
C PRO A 36 5.94 -3.03 -14.98
N GLY A 37 6.71 -3.75 -14.16
CA GLY A 37 8.11 -4.03 -14.45
C GLY A 37 8.25 -5.12 -15.51
N ASP A 38 9.17 -6.05 -15.31
CA ASP A 38 9.42 -7.17 -16.21
C ASP A 38 8.17 -8.07 -16.37
N PRO A 39 7.57 -8.16 -17.56
CA PRO A 39 6.40 -9.00 -17.80
C PRO A 39 6.72 -10.50 -17.72
N GLY A 40 7.99 -10.90 -17.81
CA GLY A 40 8.44 -12.29 -17.65
C GLY A 40 8.43 -12.77 -16.19
N VAL A 41 8.30 -11.86 -15.21
CA VAL A 41 8.33 -12.21 -13.80
C VAL A 41 6.92 -12.15 -13.21
N GLY A 42 6.44 -13.30 -12.71
CA GLY A 42 5.16 -13.40 -12.02
C GLY A 42 5.09 -12.55 -10.74
N THR A 43 3.91 -11.99 -10.48
CA THR A 43 3.64 -11.07 -9.38
C THR A 43 3.88 -11.69 -8.00
N VAL A 44 4.33 -10.86 -7.06
CA VAL A 44 4.59 -11.23 -5.66
C VAL A 44 3.68 -10.43 -4.72
N PHE A 45 3.15 -11.06 -3.68
CA PHE A 45 2.42 -10.39 -2.60
C PHE A 45 3.23 -10.37 -1.31
N LEU A 46 3.33 -9.21 -0.68
CA LEU A 46 4.08 -8.96 0.55
C LEU A 46 3.11 -8.51 1.64
N LEU A 47 2.62 -9.46 2.42
CA LEU A 47 1.58 -9.26 3.42
C LEU A 47 2.21 -9.18 4.82
N GLY A 48 2.05 -8.06 5.51
CA GLY A 48 2.53 -7.91 6.89
C GLY A 48 1.37 -7.57 7.82
N LEU A 49 1.08 -8.41 8.81
CA LEU A 49 0.02 -8.10 9.76
C LEU A 49 0.38 -6.86 10.61
N PRO A 50 -0.62 -6.13 11.14
CA PRO A 50 -0.36 -4.95 11.95
C PRO A 50 0.53 -5.34 13.14
N LYS A 51 1.65 -4.63 13.30
CA LYS A 51 2.66 -4.89 14.35
C LYS A 51 3.38 -6.25 14.29
N ALA A 52 3.21 -7.01 13.21
CA ALA A 52 4.06 -8.17 12.92
C ALA A 52 5.42 -7.80 12.31
N GLY A 53 5.62 -6.52 11.95
CA GLY A 53 6.85 -6.04 11.31
C GLY A 53 6.68 -5.68 9.82
N SER A 54 5.48 -5.28 9.38
CA SER A 54 5.20 -4.92 7.98
C SER A 54 6.15 -3.84 7.42
N THR A 55 6.57 -2.87 8.23
CA THR A 55 7.59 -1.87 7.83
C THR A 55 8.95 -2.50 7.57
N LEU A 56 9.36 -3.48 8.39
CA LEU A 56 10.61 -4.22 8.20
C LEU A 56 10.52 -5.06 6.92
N LEU A 57 9.41 -5.77 6.72
CA LEU A 57 9.15 -6.53 5.49
C LEU A 57 9.29 -5.64 4.25
N ALA A 58 8.63 -4.48 4.24
CA ALA A 58 8.71 -3.55 3.12
C ALA A 58 10.15 -3.08 2.88
N ARG A 59 10.88 -2.66 3.93
CA ARG A 59 12.27 -2.19 3.80
C ARG A 59 13.22 -3.25 3.26
N LEU A 60 13.06 -4.51 3.68
CA LEU A 60 13.88 -5.62 3.20
C LEU A 60 13.50 -6.04 1.78
N MET A 61 12.20 -6.13 1.48
CA MET A 61 11.73 -6.71 0.23
C MET A 61 11.69 -5.72 -0.93
N THR A 62 11.45 -4.43 -0.70
CA THR A 62 11.43 -3.42 -1.78
C THR A 62 12.70 -3.43 -2.64
N PRO A 63 13.94 -3.44 -2.10
CA PRO A 63 15.14 -3.53 -2.95
C PRO A 63 15.22 -4.88 -3.69
N VAL A 64 14.85 -5.99 -3.03
CA VAL A 64 14.87 -7.35 -3.62
C VAL A 64 13.93 -7.44 -4.82
N VAL A 65 12.66 -7.04 -4.66
CA VAL A 65 11.67 -7.13 -5.75
C VAL A 65 12.01 -6.17 -6.89
N ARG A 66 12.60 -5.00 -6.61
CA ARG A 66 13.08 -4.08 -7.64
C ARG A 66 14.26 -4.66 -8.42
N SER A 67 15.21 -5.31 -7.74
CA SER A 67 16.32 -6.01 -8.42
C SER A 67 15.85 -7.19 -9.26
N ALA A 68 14.72 -7.80 -8.89
CA ALA A 68 14.05 -8.84 -9.68
C ALA A 68 13.20 -8.27 -10.84
N GLY A 69 13.29 -6.97 -11.12
CA GLY A 69 12.58 -6.31 -12.21
C GLY A 69 11.10 -6.02 -11.93
N LEU A 70 10.60 -6.16 -10.69
CA LEU A 70 9.19 -5.92 -10.36
C LEU A 70 8.94 -4.45 -9.96
N THR A 71 7.77 -3.94 -10.34
CA THR A 71 7.27 -2.65 -9.83
C THR A 71 6.62 -2.83 -8.46
N TYR A 72 7.19 -2.22 -7.43
CA TYR A 72 6.63 -2.25 -6.06
C TYR A 72 5.49 -1.25 -5.89
N VAL A 73 4.32 -1.73 -5.45
CA VAL A 73 3.12 -0.92 -5.16
C VAL A 73 2.71 -1.10 -3.70
N ALA A 74 2.83 -0.04 -2.90
CA ALA A 74 2.35 0.00 -1.52
C ALA A 74 0.86 0.35 -1.48
N VAL A 75 -0.01 -0.64 -1.68
CA VAL A 75 -1.46 -0.45 -1.89
C VAL A 75 -2.10 0.31 -0.73
N GLN A 76 -1.79 -0.09 0.51
CA GLN A 76 -2.37 0.55 1.69
C GLN A 76 -1.94 2.01 1.84
N ASP A 77 -0.66 2.32 1.61
CA ASP A 77 -0.16 3.67 1.76
C ASP A 77 -0.78 4.59 0.68
N ALA A 78 -0.98 4.08 -0.54
CA ALA A 78 -1.68 4.79 -1.61
C ALA A 78 -3.16 5.03 -1.28
N LEU A 79 -3.86 4.03 -0.73
CA LEU A 79 -5.25 4.17 -0.27
C LEU A 79 -5.37 5.14 0.92
N HIS A 80 -4.44 5.07 1.86
CA HIS A 80 -4.39 5.98 3.00
C HIS A 80 -4.22 7.45 2.55
N GLY A 81 -3.37 7.69 1.55
CA GLY A 81 -3.24 9.01 0.91
C GLY A 81 -4.52 9.51 0.23
N LEU A 82 -5.46 8.62 -0.10
CA LEU A 82 -6.79 8.94 -0.64
C LEU A 82 -7.87 9.05 0.46
N GLY A 83 -7.49 9.00 1.74
CA GLY A 83 -8.43 9.07 2.86
C GLY A 83 -9.16 7.77 3.16
N VAL A 84 -8.76 6.65 2.57
CA VAL A 84 -9.38 5.34 2.82
C VAL A 84 -8.82 4.74 4.12
N PRO A 85 -9.68 4.42 5.11
CA PRO A 85 -9.20 3.87 6.38
C PRO A 85 -8.69 2.43 6.24
N PRO A 86 -7.73 2.00 7.09
CA PRO A 86 -7.26 0.62 7.10
C PRO A 86 -8.40 -0.38 7.33
N GLY A 87 -8.50 -1.41 6.48
CA GLY A 87 -9.52 -2.46 6.57
C GLY A 87 -10.79 -2.21 5.73
N ASP A 88 -11.02 -0.98 5.28
CA ASP A 88 -12.18 -0.61 4.44
C ASP A 88 -11.78 -0.50 2.97
N TYR A 89 -11.28 -1.60 2.41
CA TYR A 89 -10.75 -1.59 1.04
C TYR A 89 -11.90 -1.74 0.05
N PRO A 90 -12.07 -0.80 -0.90
CA PRO A 90 -13.05 -0.94 -1.97
C PRO A 90 -12.74 -2.19 -2.81
N ALA A 91 -13.78 -2.95 -3.17
CA ALA A 91 -13.62 -4.20 -3.93
C ALA A 91 -12.95 -3.97 -5.30
N GLU A 92 -13.10 -2.77 -5.86
CA GLU A 92 -12.49 -2.32 -7.11
C GLU A 92 -10.96 -2.37 -7.05
N VAL A 93 -10.36 -2.21 -5.86
CA VAL A 93 -8.90 -2.29 -5.67
C VAL A 93 -8.35 -3.64 -6.14
N ASN A 94 -9.14 -4.72 -6.07
CA ASN A 94 -8.72 -6.04 -6.58
C ASN A 94 -8.40 -6.02 -8.09
N ARG A 95 -8.96 -5.06 -8.86
CA ARG A 95 -8.64 -4.86 -10.30
C ARG A 95 -7.22 -4.32 -10.51
N ALA A 96 -6.58 -3.81 -9.46
CA ALA A 96 -5.19 -3.40 -9.50
C ALA A 96 -4.24 -4.58 -9.72
N PHE A 97 -4.60 -5.79 -9.27
CA PHE A 97 -3.73 -6.95 -9.36
C PHE A 97 -3.62 -7.47 -10.79
N GLN A 98 -2.38 -7.69 -11.22
CA GLN A 98 -2.04 -8.29 -12.51
C GLN A 98 -1.08 -9.48 -12.28
N PRO A 99 -1.08 -10.49 -13.16
CA PRO A 99 -0.31 -11.72 -12.94
C PRO A 99 1.20 -11.54 -13.01
N ASN A 100 1.71 -10.48 -13.64
CA ASN A 100 3.13 -10.30 -13.92
C ASN A 100 3.58 -8.84 -13.69
N GLY A 101 4.87 -8.67 -13.39
CA GLY A 101 5.54 -7.37 -13.35
C GLY A 101 5.33 -6.55 -12.07
N TYR A 102 4.63 -7.07 -11.06
CA TYR A 102 4.34 -6.35 -9.81
C TYR A 102 4.81 -7.04 -8.54
N ALA A 103 5.11 -6.22 -7.54
CA ALA A 103 5.16 -6.63 -6.15
C ALA A 103 4.15 -5.78 -5.36
N PHE A 104 3.03 -6.38 -4.95
CA PHE A 104 2.03 -5.69 -4.14
C PHE A 104 2.37 -5.85 -2.67
N GLY A 105 2.54 -4.75 -1.95
CA GLY A 105 2.87 -4.75 -0.54
C GLY A 105 2.25 -3.59 0.21
N GLY A 106 2.79 -3.31 1.39
CA GLY A 106 2.30 -2.23 2.24
C GLY A 106 1.03 -2.59 3.01
N PHE A 107 0.51 -3.81 2.84
CA PHE A 107 -0.60 -4.32 3.65
C PHE A 107 -0.19 -4.33 5.12
N ARG A 108 -0.99 -3.67 5.96
CA ARG A 108 -0.90 -3.60 7.42
C ARG A 108 -2.17 -4.11 8.09
N SER A 109 -3.11 -4.62 7.32
CA SER A 109 -4.25 -5.44 7.71
C SER A 109 -4.60 -6.32 6.50
N LEU A 110 -5.30 -7.43 6.74
CA LEU A 110 -5.97 -8.18 5.66
C LEU A 110 -7.42 -7.67 5.62
N PRO A 111 -7.78 -6.81 4.66
CA PRO A 111 -9.15 -6.32 4.51
C PRO A 111 -10.07 -7.49 4.18
N GLY A 112 -11.29 -7.50 4.72
CA GLY A 112 -12.25 -8.56 4.42
C GLY A 112 -12.61 -8.65 2.93
N ALA A 113 -12.54 -7.53 2.20
CA ALA A 113 -12.80 -7.45 0.76
C ALA A 113 -11.57 -7.70 -0.14
N LEU A 114 -10.40 -7.95 0.45
CA LEU A 114 -9.19 -8.28 -0.32
C LEU A 114 -9.28 -9.73 -0.80
N ALA A 115 -9.45 -9.90 -2.11
CA ALA A 115 -9.43 -11.19 -2.75
C ALA A 115 -8.06 -11.37 -3.41
N LEU A 116 -7.21 -12.22 -2.82
CA LEU A 116 -5.97 -12.58 -3.47
C LEU A 116 -6.29 -13.39 -4.74
N PRO A 117 -5.73 -12.99 -5.90
CA PRO A 117 -5.97 -13.71 -7.15
C PRO A 117 -5.30 -15.09 -7.12
N PRO A 118 -5.73 -16.05 -7.96
CA PRO A 118 -5.18 -17.42 -7.94
C PRO A 118 -3.65 -17.49 -8.11
N TYR A 119 -3.07 -16.58 -8.89
CA TYR A 119 -1.62 -16.49 -9.10
C TYR A 119 -0.85 -15.94 -7.90
N ALA A 120 -1.52 -15.48 -6.84
CA ALA A 120 -0.86 -15.06 -5.60
C ALA A 120 -0.29 -16.24 -4.81
N CYS A 121 -0.89 -17.44 -4.93
CA CYS A 121 -0.57 -18.60 -4.09
C CYS A 121 0.88 -19.06 -4.20
N ASP A 122 1.50 -18.94 -5.37
CA ASP A 122 2.85 -19.44 -5.62
C ASP A 122 3.96 -18.50 -5.10
N ARG A 123 3.62 -17.22 -4.87
CA ARG A 123 4.59 -16.14 -4.62
C ARG A 123 4.07 -15.12 -3.60
N THR A 124 3.59 -15.60 -2.47
CA THR A 124 3.18 -14.76 -1.33
C THR A 124 4.14 -14.90 -0.16
N VAL A 125 4.63 -13.77 0.34
CA VAL A 125 5.35 -13.69 1.62
C VAL A 125 4.41 -13.09 2.65
N LEU A 126 4.06 -13.89 3.66
CA LEU A 126 3.26 -13.46 4.80
C LEU A 126 4.15 -13.36 6.04
N LEU A 127 4.30 -12.16 6.60
CA LEU A 127 5.00 -11.94 7.86
C LEU A 127 4.01 -11.92 9.02
N VAL A 128 4.15 -12.92 9.88
CA VAL A 128 3.42 -13.05 11.15
C VAL A 128 4.40 -12.97 12.33
N ARG A 129 3.85 -12.71 13.52
CA ARG A 129 4.58 -12.67 14.80
C ARG A 129 3.71 -13.28 15.89
N ASP A 130 4.30 -13.66 17.02
CA ASP A 130 3.53 -14.08 18.20
C ASP A 130 2.46 -13.01 18.53
N PRO A 131 1.19 -13.39 18.70
CA PRO A 131 0.11 -12.44 18.92
C PRO A 131 0.27 -11.63 20.21
N ARG A 132 0.93 -12.17 21.23
CA ARG A 132 1.19 -11.45 22.51
C ARG A 132 2.19 -10.31 22.30
N ASP A 133 3.19 -10.55 21.46
CA ASP A 133 4.14 -9.52 21.06
C ASP A 133 3.48 -8.45 20.17
N MET A 134 2.62 -8.86 19.24
CA MET A 134 1.87 -7.94 18.39
C MET A 134 0.98 -7.03 19.23
N LEU A 135 0.28 -7.59 20.24
CA LEU A 135 -0.55 -6.83 21.18
C LEU A 135 0.29 -5.84 21.99
N THR A 136 1.42 -6.29 22.54
CA THR A 136 2.35 -5.43 23.30
C THR A 136 2.88 -4.28 22.43
N SER A 137 3.27 -4.57 21.19
CA SER A 137 3.72 -3.56 20.24
C SER A 137 2.60 -2.59 19.84
N LEU A 138 1.36 -3.07 19.73
CA LEU A 138 0.19 -2.24 19.47
C LEU A 138 -0.08 -1.29 20.64
N TYR A 139 -0.04 -1.79 21.88
CA TYR A 139 -0.22 -1.01 23.09
C TYR A 139 0.71 0.21 23.12
N PHE A 140 2.03 -0.01 23.00
CA PHE A 140 3.00 1.09 23.01
C PHE A 140 2.85 2.02 21.80
N SER A 141 2.46 1.50 20.63
CA SER A 141 2.23 2.35 19.46
C SER A 141 1.02 3.27 19.61
N LEU A 142 -0.03 2.84 20.31
CA LEU A 142 -1.19 3.68 20.58
C LEU A 142 -0.87 4.67 21.70
N ALA A 143 -0.25 4.20 22.79
CA ALA A 143 0.06 5.02 23.95
C ALA A 143 1.11 6.11 23.66
N LEU A 144 2.10 5.84 22.80
CA LEU A 144 3.27 6.72 22.62
C LEU A 144 3.40 7.34 21.22
N SER A 145 2.83 6.73 20.18
CA SER A 145 3.02 7.19 18.79
C SER A 145 1.80 7.87 18.17
N HIS A 146 0.62 7.72 18.77
CA HIS A 146 -0.60 8.42 18.37
C HIS A 146 -1.05 9.32 19.53
N ALA A 147 -0.24 10.32 19.85
CA ALA A 147 -0.67 11.35 20.79
C ALA A 147 -1.97 11.98 20.25
N PRO A 148 -3.01 12.15 21.09
CA PRO A 148 -4.23 12.79 20.65
C PRO A 148 -3.91 14.20 20.09
N PRO A 149 -4.53 14.61 18.98
CA PRO A 149 -4.35 15.96 18.46
C PRO A 149 -4.73 16.96 19.57
N GLY A 150 -3.76 17.78 19.99
CA GLY A 150 -3.89 18.72 21.12
C GLY A 150 -2.85 18.53 22.25
N GLY A 151 -2.10 17.43 22.28
CA GLY A 151 -1.06 17.19 23.31
C GLY A 151 0.30 17.84 23.04
N GLY A 152 0.43 18.59 21.94
CA GLY A 152 1.68 19.20 21.47
C GLY A 152 1.61 20.73 21.37
N ALA A 153 1.15 21.40 22.42
CA ALA A 153 1.34 22.83 22.65
C ALA A 153 1.33 23.10 24.16
N GLY A 154 2.35 22.59 24.85
CA GLY A 154 2.48 22.74 26.30
C GLY A 154 3.68 21.97 26.80
N GLY A 155 4.87 22.52 26.57
CA GLY A 155 6.04 22.12 27.34
C GLY A 155 5.81 22.46 28.81
N ALA A 156 6.22 21.54 29.68
CA ALA A 156 6.59 21.81 31.05
C ALA A 156 8.11 21.60 31.18
#